data_AF-A0A7C3LGF7-F1
#
_entry.id   AF-A0A7C3LGF7-F1
#
_cell.length_a   1.000
_cell.length_b   1.000
_cell.length_c   1.000
_cell.angle_alpha   90.00
_cell.angle_beta   90.00
_cell.angle_gamma   90.00
#
_symmetry.space_group_name_H-M   'P 1'
#
loop_
_entity.id
_entity.type
_entity.pdbx_description
1 polymer ?
#
loop_
_entity_poly.entity_id
_entity_poly.type
_entity_poly.pdbx_seq_one_letter_code
_entity_poly.pdbx_strand_id
1 'polypeptide(L)'
;ASYGRPEWGQFRFGHTHPGYANSGLLSMTGFVYGVTGQTTDLTAADIYTPEVEEAMRALEEVTAKYGRQAPALLELMAQQGPGYLHAAAVPEADTVRFNIERGDELAFPLAFIFPAGGTIWADHPYCILDNADWVSEEEAEAAAIFRDYLLAREQQELAIDNYLRPLDSSIPLHAPLSLENGTDPTVSPDTVPPLPSPNAEISAAVIDLFNITKRKATIIVVLDVSGSMEGDRIKTARTATNEFFGRLAPDDKVGLIIFNDDVTTLQEPTRVGDVVEQLSQRVSGLVADGNTDLYGAVCFAAKQMAKQQQADIEAGDSRLYGIILLSDGEDTVGSVTENQMFATCLPANAEADGVKIFPIAFGEAADQDVLLRMAQVSGGRMFSADPDSISNVYLSISAEQ
;
A
#
# COMPACT_ATOMS: atom_id res chain seq x y z
N ALA A 1 -16.25 8.86 -17.98
CA ALA A 1 -17.43 9.39 -18.72
C ALA A 1 -17.07 10.13 -20.03
N SER A 2 -16.13 11.09 -20.00
CA SER A 2 -15.69 11.87 -21.18
C SER A 2 -15.17 11.02 -22.35
N TYR A 3 -14.67 9.81 -22.09
CA TYR A 3 -14.15 8.87 -23.09
C TYR A 3 -15.12 7.73 -23.45
N GLY A 4 -16.43 7.91 -23.22
CA GLY A 4 -17.44 6.88 -23.52
C GLY A 4 -17.46 5.69 -22.56
N ARG A 5 -16.70 5.79 -21.46
CA ARG A 5 -16.58 4.77 -20.39
C ARG A 5 -16.96 5.38 -19.04
N PRO A 6 -18.26 5.56 -18.74
CA PRO A 6 -18.70 6.06 -17.43
C PRO A 6 -18.40 5.09 -16.29
N GLU A 7 -18.34 3.79 -16.59
CA GLU A 7 -18.09 2.71 -15.62
C GLU A 7 -16.69 2.76 -14.99
N TRP A 8 -15.73 3.45 -15.60
CA TRP A 8 -14.38 3.60 -15.06
C TRP A 8 -14.28 4.65 -13.95
N GLY A 9 -15.27 5.54 -13.83
CA GLY A 9 -15.28 6.56 -12.78
C GLY A 9 -14.23 7.67 -12.98
N GLN A 10 -13.68 8.17 -11.87
CA GLN A 10 -12.63 9.18 -11.83
C GLN A 10 -11.25 8.52 -11.94
N PHE A 11 -10.25 9.29 -12.42
CA PHE A 11 -8.88 8.80 -12.51
C PHE A 11 -8.37 8.36 -11.13
N ARG A 12 -7.74 7.19 -11.09
CA ARG A 12 -7.20 6.57 -9.88
C ARG A 12 -5.79 6.09 -10.13
N PHE A 13 -4.89 6.53 -9.27
CA PHE A 13 -3.47 6.23 -9.35
C PHE A 13 -3.05 5.27 -8.23
N GLY A 14 -2.03 4.46 -8.49
CA GLY A 14 -1.40 3.62 -7.48
C GLY A 14 0.11 3.80 -7.51
N HIS A 15 0.75 3.85 -6.35
CA HIS A 15 2.21 3.84 -6.27
C HIS A 15 2.63 3.13 -4.99
N THR A 16 3.89 2.73 -4.89
CA THR A 16 4.35 2.13 -3.63
C THR A 16 4.70 3.19 -2.59
N HIS A 17 4.73 2.82 -1.32
CA HIS A 17 5.05 3.77 -0.25
C HIS A 17 6.54 4.21 -0.34
N PRO A 18 6.85 5.52 -0.43
CA PRO A 18 8.21 5.99 -0.68
C PRO A 18 9.20 5.69 0.45
N GLY A 19 8.71 5.56 1.68
CA GLY A 19 9.55 5.20 2.84
C GLY A 19 10.00 3.73 2.90
N TYR A 20 9.41 2.82 2.11
CA TYR A 20 9.70 1.38 2.19
C TYR A 20 9.97 0.72 0.83
N ALA A 21 9.67 1.39 -0.27
CA ALA A 21 9.84 0.86 -1.62
C ALA A 21 10.52 1.88 -2.54
N ASN A 22 11.62 1.46 -3.17
CA ASN A 22 12.39 2.30 -4.08
C ASN A 22 11.53 2.85 -5.23
N SER A 23 10.64 2.04 -5.81
CA SER A 23 9.77 2.50 -6.91
C SER A 23 8.90 3.70 -6.53
N GLY A 24 8.43 3.74 -5.28
CA GLY A 24 7.59 4.82 -4.76
C GLY A 24 8.42 6.07 -4.48
N LEU A 25 9.63 5.90 -3.94
CA LEU A 25 10.55 7.01 -3.73
C LEU A 25 10.96 7.65 -5.06
N LEU A 26 11.31 6.83 -6.05
CA LEU A 26 11.73 7.30 -7.36
C LEU A 26 10.58 7.93 -8.14
N SER A 27 9.38 7.36 -8.10
CA SER A 27 8.21 7.95 -8.78
C SER A 27 7.81 9.29 -8.16
N MET A 28 7.83 9.40 -6.82
CA MET A 28 7.55 10.66 -6.13
C MET A 28 8.62 11.71 -6.36
N THR A 29 9.89 11.32 -6.41
CA THR A 29 10.97 12.24 -6.79
C THR A 29 10.80 12.71 -8.24
N GLY A 30 10.47 11.81 -9.17
CA GLY A 30 10.16 12.16 -10.55
C GLY A 30 8.96 13.09 -10.69
N PHE A 31 7.93 12.89 -9.86
CA PHE A 31 6.78 13.79 -9.78
C PHE A 31 7.19 15.20 -9.33
N VAL A 32 8.03 15.33 -8.29
CA VAL A 32 8.57 16.63 -7.84
C VAL A 32 9.37 17.31 -8.96
N TYR A 33 10.23 16.60 -9.68
CA TYR A 33 10.92 17.16 -10.85
C TYR A 33 9.92 17.67 -11.91
N GLY A 34 8.86 16.90 -12.17
CA GLY A 34 7.80 17.30 -13.08
C GLY A 34 7.06 18.57 -12.65
N VAL A 35 6.80 18.75 -11.36
CA VAL A 35 6.12 19.93 -10.80
C VAL A 35 7.04 21.15 -10.82
N THR A 36 8.28 21.01 -10.36
CA THR A 36 9.27 22.09 -10.33
C THR A 36 9.78 22.49 -11.72
N GLY A 37 9.64 21.61 -12.70
CA GLY A 37 10.25 21.75 -14.04
C GLY A 37 11.77 21.63 -14.05
N GLN A 38 12.38 21.25 -12.92
CA GLN A 38 13.82 20.99 -12.83
C GLN A 38 14.15 19.65 -13.48
N THR A 39 15.38 19.53 -13.96
CA THR A 39 15.92 18.26 -14.49
C THR A 39 17.22 17.85 -13.79
N THR A 40 17.78 18.75 -12.97
CA THR A 40 19.00 18.59 -12.17
C THR A 40 18.91 19.48 -10.93
N ASP A 41 19.84 19.30 -9.99
CA ASP A 41 20.05 20.20 -8.83
C ASP A 41 18.82 20.44 -7.94
N LEU A 42 17.91 19.46 -7.84
CA LEU A 42 16.79 19.53 -6.90
C LEU A 42 17.32 19.63 -5.46
N THR A 43 16.78 20.56 -4.67
CA THR A 43 17.13 20.74 -3.26
C THR A 43 15.95 20.40 -2.35
N ALA A 44 16.21 20.18 -1.06
CA ALA A 44 15.14 20.00 -0.08
C ALA A 44 14.20 21.22 0.00
N ALA A 45 14.73 22.43 -0.18
CA ALA A 45 13.93 23.65 -0.15
C ALA A 45 12.90 23.70 -1.29
N ASP A 46 13.24 23.16 -2.47
CA ASP A 46 12.34 23.11 -3.62
C ASP A 46 11.15 22.16 -3.35
N ILE A 47 11.40 21.06 -2.63
CA ILE A 47 10.38 20.06 -2.25
C ILE A 47 9.33 20.66 -1.31
N TYR A 48 9.74 21.50 -0.37
CA TYR A 48 8.83 22.11 0.62
C TYR A 48 8.12 23.37 0.13
N THR A 49 8.16 23.67 -1.18
CA THR A 49 7.42 24.81 -1.72
C THR A 49 5.90 24.56 -1.69
N PRO A 50 5.07 25.61 -1.55
CA PRO A 50 3.61 25.44 -1.55
C PRO A 50 3.06 24.78 -2.82
N GLU A 51 3.69 25.03 -3.97
CA GLU A 51 3.30 24.42 -5.25
C GLU A 51 3.51 22.91 -5.25
N VAL A 52 4.66 22.44 -4.76
CA VAL A 52 4.95 21.01 -4.65
C VAL A 52 4.07 20.33 -3.60
N GLU A 53 3.82 20.99 -2.46
CA GLU A 53 2.90 20.47 -1.45
C GLU A 53 1.46 20.33 -1.99
N GLU A 54 0.94 21.35 -2.68
CA GLU A 54 -0.40 21.31 -3.28
C GLU A 54 -0.49 20.23 -4.37
N ALA A 55 0.53 20.12 -5.22
CA ALA A 55 0.59 19.09 -6.25
C ALA A 55 0.65 17.67 -5.66
N MET A 56 1.46 17.47 -4.61
CA MET A 56 1.50 16.19 -3.91
C MET A 56 0.16 15.88 -3.26
N ARG A 57 -0.48 16.84 -2.58
CA ARG A 57 -1.80 16.64 -1.99
C ARG A 57 -2.84 16.23 -3.04
N ALA A 58 -2.84 16.86 -4.21
CA ALA A 58 -3.72 16.51 -5.31
C ALA A 58 -3.44 15.09 -5.88
N LEU A 59 -2.17 14.68 -5.96
CA LEU A 59 -1.78 13.32 -6.34
C LEU A 59 -2.27 12.29 -5.32
N GLU A 60 -2.09 12.56 -4.04
CA GLU A 60 -2.49 11.69 -2.94
C GLU A 60 -4.03 11.57 -2.84
N GLU A 61 -4.79 12.64 -3.16
CA GLU A 61 -6.26 12.60 -3.21
C GLU A 61 -6.80 11.63 -4.27
N VAL A 62 -6.11 11.50 -5.40
CA VAL A 62 -6.47 10.54 -6.47
C VAL A 62 -5.75 9.20 -6.34
N THR A 63 -4.90 9.05 -5.33
CA THR A 63 -4.22 7.80 -5.05
C THR A 63 -5.18 6.85 -4.35
N ALA A 64 -5.49 5.77 -5.05
CA ALA A 64 -6.42 4.73 -4.65
C ALA A 64 -5.74 3.60 -3.88
N LYS A 65 -4.42 3.49 -3.98
CA LYS A 65 -3.66 2.42 -3.34
C LYS A 65 -2.19 2.77 -3.19
N TYR A 66 -1.70 2.66 -1.96
CA TYR A 66 -0.27 2.45 -1.73
C TYR A 66 0.06 0.96 -1.89
N GLY A 67 1.08 0.61 -2.66
CA GLY A 67 1.58 -0.76 -2.78
C GLY A 67 2.78 -1.02 -1.87
N ARG A 68 2.93 -2.21 -1.28
CA ARG A 68 4.22 -2.61 -0.68
C ARG A 68 5.28 -2.83 -1.75
N GLN A 69 4.87 -3.39 -2.89
CA GLN A 69 5.72 -3.70 -4.02
C GLN A 69 4.99 -3.31 -5.31
N ALA A 70 5.75 -2.88 -6.33
CA ALA A 70 5.20 -2.44 -7.60
C ALA A 70 4.36 -3.52 -8.31
N PRO A 71 4.80 -4.80 -8.36
CA PRO A 71 4.00 -5.86 -9.00
C PRO A 71 2.61 -6.05 -8.40
N ALA A 72 2.43 -5.82 -7.09
CA ALA A 72 1.14 -5.97 -6.43
C ALA A 72 0.09 -4.96 -6.95
N LEU A 73 0.52 -3.80 -7.47
CA LEU A 73 -0.37 -2.84 -8.11
C LEU A 73 -0.89 -3.38 -9.46
N LEU A 74 -0.04 -4.10 -10.21
CA LEU A 74 -0.43 -4.74 -11.47
C LEU A 74 -1.40 -5.89 -11.25
N GLU A 75 -1.21 -6.67 -10.19
CA GLU A 75 -2.16 -7.71 -9.78
C GLU A 75 -3.53 -7.12 -9.45
N LEU A 76 -3.58 -5.98 -8.76
CA LEU A 76 -4.83 -5.28 -8.48
C LEU A 76 -5.49 -4.77 -9.76
N MET A 77 -4.72 -4.25 -10.72
CA MET A 77 -5.24 -3.84 -12.03
C MET A 77 -5.84 -5.02 -12.79
N ALA A 78 -5.23 -6.21 -12.74
CA ALA A 78 -5.77 -7.43 -13.34
C ALA A 78 -7.04 -7.92 -12.64
N GLN A 79 -7.03 -7.99 -11.31
CA GLN A 79 -8.14 -8.53 -10.52
C GLN A 79 -9.37 -7.62 -10.48
N GLN A 80 -9.16 -6.31 -10.39
CA GLN A 80 -10.22 -5.32 -10.14
C GLN A 80 -10.56 -4.48 -11.37
N GLY A 81 -9.68 -4.46 -12.37
CA GLY A 81 -9.86 -3.72 -13.61
C GLY A 81 -9.76 -2.20 -13.47
N PRO A 82 -10.05 -1.46 -14.57
CA PRO A 82 -9.81 -0.02 -14.65
C PRO A 82 -10.63 0.85 -13.69
N GLY A 83 -11.75 0.35 -13.16
CA GLY A 83 -12.53 1.07 -12.14
C GLY A 83 -11.81 1.19 -10.78
N TYR A 84 -10.81 0.35 -10.54
CA TYR A 84 -10.00 0.37 -9.33
C TYR A 84 -8.71 1.18 -9.51
N LEU A 85 -7.92 0.87 -10.55
CA LEU A 85 -6.67 1.57 -10.86
C LEU A 85 -6.56 1.84 -12.37
N HIS A 86 -6.32 3.10 -12.73
CA HIS A 86 -6.13 3.54 -14.12
C HIS A 86 -4.66 3.57 -14.51
N ALA A 87 -3.79 3.93 -13.57
CA ALA A 87 -2.36 4.02 -13.75
C ALA A 87 -1.64 3.63 -12.46
N ALA A 88 -0.43 3.11 -12.60
CA ALA A 88 0.42 2.79 -11.46
C ALA A 88 1.89 3.17 -11.73
N ALA A 89 2.59 3.63 -10.70
CA ALA A 89 4.04 3.76 -10.73
C ALA A 89 4.70 2.39 -10.53
N VAL A 90 5.17 1.82 -11.62
CA VAL A 90 5.89 0.54 -11.65
C VAL A 90 7.13 0.65 -12.55
N PRO A 91 8.15 -0.21 -12.38
CA PRO A 91 9.23 -0.35 -13.36
C PRO A 91 8.74 -0.82 -14.74
N GLU A 92 9.40 -0.38 -15.82
CA GLU A 92 9.10 -0.81 -17.19
C GLU A 92 9.14 -2.33 -17.35
N ALA A 93 10.17 -2.96 -16.78
CA ALA A 93 10.35 -4.41 -16.83
C ALA A 93 9.15 -5.17 -16.23
N ASP A 94 8.55 -4.65 -15.16
CA ASP A 94 7.38 -5.26 -14.54
C ASP A 94 6.15 -5.15 -15.46
N THR A 95 5.97 -4.02 -16.16
CA THR A 95 4.89 -3.85 -17.15
C THR A 95 5.02 -4.84 -18.30
N VAL A 96 6.21 -4.92 -18.91
CA VAL A 96 6.47 -5.82 -20.04
C VAL A 96 6.30 -7.27 -19.62
N ARG A 97 6.89 -7.67 -18.49
CA ARG A 97 6.74 -9.03 -17.95
C ARG A 97 5.28 -9.38 -17.70
N PHE A 98 4.52 -8.49 -17.07
CA PHE A 98 3.11 -8.76 -16.73
C PHE A 98 2.24 -8.95 -17.98
N ASN A 99 2.42 -8.11 -19.01
CA ASN A 99 1.70 -8.28 -20.29
C ASN A 99 1.98 -9.63 -20.96
N ILE A 100 3.21 -10.12 -20.87
CA ILE A 100 3.62 -11.40 -21.49
C ILE A 100 3.13 -12.60 -20.67
N GLU A 101 3.35 -12.57 -19.36
CA GLU A 101 3.11 -13.73 -18.50
C GLU A 101 1.66 -13.85 -18.04
N ARG A 102 0.96 -12.73 -17.90
CA ARG A 102 -0.38 -12.64 -17.27
C ARG A 102 -1.31 -11.67 -18.01
N GLY A 103 -1.04 -11.39 -19.28
CA GLY A 103 -1.81 -10.45 -20.09
C GLY A 103 -3.27 -10.86 -20.31
N ASP A 104 -3.55 -12.16 -20.23
CA ASP A 104 -4.90 -12.73 -20.31
C ASP A 104 -5.76 -12.47 -19.06
N GLU A 105 -5.13 -12.13 -17.94
CA GLU A 105 -5.83 -11.69 -16.72
C GLU A 105 -6.27 -10.22 -16.79
N LEU A 106 -5.72 -9.43 -17.71
CA LEU A 106 -6.00 -8.00 -17.82
C LEU A 106 -7.23 -7.73 -18.67
N ALA A 107 -8.05 -6.77 -18.23
CA ALA A 107 -9.12 -6.23 -19.07
C ALA A 107 -8.59 -5.51 -20.34
N PHE A 108 -7.40 -4.91 -20.23
CA PHE A 108 -6.70 -4.22 -21.31
C PHE A 108 -5.18 -4.42 -21.14
N PRO A 109 -4.41 -4.59 -22.23
CA PRO A 109 -2.96 -4.60 -22.13
C PRO A 109 -2.44 -3.34 -21.44
N LEU A 110 -1.44 -3.51 -20.57
CA LEU A 110 -0.77 -2.39 -19.92
C LEU A 110 0.09 -1.64 -20.95
N ALA A 111 0.22 -0.33 -20.76
CA ALA A 111 1.14 0.49 -21.51
C ALA A 111 2.03 1.28 -20.55
N PHE A 112 3.33 1.11 -20.67
CA PHE A 112 4.32 1.88 -19.94
C PHE A 112 4.43 3.27 -20.56
N ILE A 113 4.27 4.30 -19.72
CA ILE A 113 4.32 5.70 -20.16
C ILE A 113 5.63 6.31 -19.67
N PHE A 114 6.46 6.74 -20.62
CA PHE A 114 7.65 7.54 -20.31
C PHE A 114 7.25 9.00 -20.11
N PRO A 115 7.48 9.61 -18.93
CA PRO A 115 7.19 11.02 -18.72
C PRO A 115 8.08 11.90 -19.62
N ALA A 116 7.47 12.76 -20.43
CA ALA A 116 8.20 13.59 -21.40
C ALA A 116 9.19 14.57 -20.74
N GLY A 117 8.98 14.93 -19.47
CA GLY A 117 9.91 15.77 -18.69
C GLY A 117 11.17 15.06 -18.22
N GLY A 118 11.28 13.75 -18.45
CA GLY A 118 12.38 12.91 -17.98
C GLY A 118 11.91 11.85 -16.97
N THR A 119 12.75 10.86 -16.74
CA THR A 119 12.52 9.80 -15.73
C THR A 119 13.82 9.40 -15.06
N ILE A 120 13.72 8.77 -13.89
CA ILE A 120 14.87 8.15 -13.25
C ILE A 120 15.08 6.80 -13.92
N TRP A 121 16.19 6.65 -14.62
CA TRP A 121 16.60 5.38 -15.24
C TRP A 121 17.33 4.55 -14.20
N ALA A 122 16.69 3.48 -13.73
CA ALA A 122 17.31 2.56 -12.78
C ALA A 122 18.40 1.75 -13.50
N ASP A 123 19.66 2.09 -13.24
CA ASP A 123 20.85 1.48 -13.85
C ASP A 123 21.47 0.36 -12.99
N HIS A 124 20.84 0.02 -11.86
CA HIS A 124 21.28 -1.01 -10.92
C HIS A 124 22.76 -0.85 -10.52
N PRO A 125 23.10 0.22 -9.78
CA PRO A 125 24.49 0.62 -9.58
C PRO A 125 25.31 -0.47 -8.89
N TYR A 126 26.54 -0.68 -9.38
CA TYR A 126 27.49 -1.66 -8.85
C TYR A 126 28.71 -0.95 -8.25
N CYS A 127 28.97 -1.15 -6.96
CA CYS A 127 30.11 -0.58 -6.26
C CYS A 127 30.97 -1.68 -5.62
N ILE A 128 32.27 -1.66 -5.89
CA ILE A 128 33.24 -2.55 -5.26
C ILE A 128 33.80 -1.82 -4.04
N LEU A 129 33.73 -2.46 -2.87
CA LEU A 129 34.18 -1.89 -1.58
C LEU A 129 35.64 -2.25 -1.29
N ASP A 130 36.51 -2.10 -2.28
CA ASP A 130 37.94 -2.45 -2.26
C ASP A 130 38.78 -1.69 -1.22
N ASN A 131 38.22 -0.62 -0.63
CA ASN A 131 38.85 0.18 0.42
C ASN A 131 38.30 -0.12 1.82
N ALA A 132 37.42 -1.11 1.98
CA ALA A 132 36.89 -1.50 3.27
C ALA A 132 37.82 -2.51 3.97
N ASP A 133 38.14 -2.28 5.24
CA ASP A 133 39.06 -3.14 6.03
C ASP A 133 38.64 -4.62 6.12
N TRP A 134 37.37 -4.91 5.81
CA TRP A 134 36.79 -6.25 5.84
C TRP A 134 36.70 -6.93 4.47
N VAL A 135 37.15 -6.26 3.40
CA VAL A 135 37.20 -6.81 2.03
C VAL A 135 38.64 -7.15 1.68
N SER A 136 38.89 -8.42 1.39
CA SER A 136 40.19 -8.89 0.92
C SER A 136 40.44 -8.53 -0.55
N GLU A 137 41.71 -8.53 -0.97
CA GLU A 137 42.09 -8.31 -2.38
C GLU A 137 41.42 -9.35 -3.31
N GLU A 138 41.31 -10.60 -2.87
CA GLU A 138 40.65 -11.69 -3.63
C GLU A 138 39.14 -11.44 -3.80
N GLU A 139 38.45 -10.94 -2.77
CA GLU A 139 37.03 -10.59 -2.87
C GLU A 139 36.80 -9.39 -3.79
N ALA A 140 37.68 -8.39 -3.74
CA ALA A 140 37.62 -7.24 -4.65
C ALA A 140 37.87 -7.67 -6.11
N GLU A 141 38.82 -8.57 -6.35
CA GLU A 141 39.07 -9.15 -7.68
C GLU A 141 37.87 -9.95 -8.19
N ALA A 142 37.28 -10.81 -7.34
CA ALA A 142 36.09 -11.57 -7.69
C ALA A 142 34.89 -10.65 -8.02
N ALA A 143 34.70 -9.56 -7.26
CA ALA A 143 33.67 -8.57 -7.54
C ALA A 143 33.91 -7.85 -8.89
N ALA A 144 35.16 -7.53 -9.22
CA ALA A 144 35.51 -6.95 -10.51
C ALA A 144 35.22 -7.91 -11.67
N ILE A 145 35.58 -9.19 -11.55
CA ILE A 145 35.27 -10.22 -12.54
C ILE A 145 33.76 -10.33 -12.75
N PHE A 146 32.97 -10.31 -11.67
CA PHE A 146 31.51 -10.38 -11.78
C PHE A 146 30.90 -9.14 -12.44
N ARG A 147 31.37 -7.93 -12.10
CA ARG A 147 30.95 -6.69 -12.79
C ARG A 147 31.27 -6.76 -14.28
N ASP A 148 32.48 -7.19 -14.63
CA ASP A 148 32.91 -7.26 -16.03
C ASP A 148 32.13 -8.32 -16.80
N TYR A 149 31.76 -9.43 -16.15
CA TYR A 149 30.81 -10.40 -16.69
C TYR A 149 29.43 -9.77 -16.95
N LEU A 150 28.86 -9.01 -16.01
CA LEU A 150 27.57 -8.34 -16.22
C LEU A 150 27.60 -7.32 -17.36
N LEU A 151 28.73 -6.64 -17.56
CA LEU A 151 28.93 -5.64 -18.61
C LEU A 151 29.33 -6.23 -19.97
N ALA A 152 29.66 -7.52 -20.03
CA ALA A 152 30.00 -8.17 -21.28
C ALA A 152 28.78 -8.22 -22.22
N ARG A 153 29.04 -8.11 -23.52
CA ARG A 153 28.00 -7.95 -24.55
C ARG A 153 26.94 -9.05 -24.49
N GLU A 154 27.35 -10.30 -24.28
CA GLU A 154 26.43 -11.44 -24.19
C GLU A 154 25.43 -11.28 -23.03
N GLN A 155 25.87 -10.75 -21.89
CA GLN A 155 25.03 -10.50 -20.72
C GLN A 155 24.13 -9.28 -20.92
N GLN A 156 24.61 -8.25 -21.62
CA GLN A 156 23.80 -7.11 -22.01
C GLN A 156 22.73 -7.49 -23.05
N GLU A 157 23.02 -8.39 -23.99
CA GLU A 157 22.03 -8.97 -24.91
C GLU A 157 20.98 -9.80 -24.14
N LEU A 158 21.40 -10.62 -23.17
CA LEU A 158 20.51 -11.37 -22.27
C LEU A 158 19.62 -10.46 -21.40
N ALA A 159 20.05 -9.23 -21.10
CA ALA A 159 19.25 -8.29 -20.31
C ALA A 159 17.91 -7.98 -21.02
N ILE A 160 17.92 -7.87 -22.36
CA ILE A 160 16.72 -7.65 -23.17
C ILE A 160 15.73 -8.81 -23.02
N ASP A 161 16.23 -10.04 -23.09
CA ASP A 161 15.43 -11.26 -22.91
C ASP A 161 14.84 -11.37 -21.49
N ASN A 162 15.39 -10.61 -20.54
CA ASN A 162 14.91 -10.48 -19.16
C ASN A 162 14.24 -9.12 -18.91
N TYR A 163 13.66 -8.51 -19.95
CA TYR A 163 12.85 -7.29 -19.88
C TYR A 163 13.58 -6.00 -19.48
N LEU A 164 14.92 -6.02 -19.50
CA LEU A 164 15.76 -4.87 -19.14
C LEU A 164 16.38 -4.25 -20.39
N ARG A 165 16.58 -2.93 -20.34
CA ARG A 165 17.35 -2.22 -21.36
C ARG A 165 18.86 -2.39 -21.07
N PRO A 166 19.69 -2.73 -22.07
CA PRO A 166 21.13 -2.80 -21.89
C PRO A 166 21.72 -1.40 -21.67
N LEU A 167 22.82 -1.35 -20.93
CA LEU A 167 23.65 -0.15 -20.79
C LEU A 167 24.43 0.14 -22.08
N ASP A 168 24.82 -0.89 -22.83
CA ASP A 168 25.42 -0.76 -24.16
C ASP A 168 24.34 -0.44 -25.21
N SER A 169 24.17 0.86 -25.50
CA SER A 169 23.21 1.37 -26.47
C SER A 169 23.50 0.99 -27.93
N SER A 170 24.64 0.35 -28.22
CA SER A 170 24.93 -0.21 -29.54
C SER A 170 24.19 -1.52 -29.82
N ILE A 171 23.65 -2.17 -28.78
CA ILE A 171 22.87 -3.40 -28.90
C ILE A 171 21.45 -3.02 -29.36
N PRO A 172 21.00 -3.50 -30.55
CA PRO A 172 19.64 -3.25 -31.00
C PRO A 172 18.62 -3.93 -30.08
N LEU A 173 17.58 -3.20 -29.67
CA LEU A 173 16.48 -3.79 -28.91
C LEU A 173 15.62 -4.72 -29.79
N HIS A 174 15.11 -5.79 -29.18
CA HIS A 174 14.18 -6.74 -29.77
C HIS A 174 13.09 -7.13 -28.77
N ALA A 175 12.08 -7.90 -29.21
CA ALA A 175 11.08 -8.47 -28.30
C ALA A 175 11.79 -9.31 -27.21
N PRO A 176 11.48 -9.14 -25.92
CA PRO A 176 10.19 -8.70 -25.39
C PRO A 176 9.97 -7.18 -25.29
N LEU A 177 10.97 -6.33 -25.53
CA LEU A 177 10.78 -4.87 -25.52
C LEU A 177 10.13 -4.41 -26.82
N SER A 178 8.80 -4.27 -26.82
CA SER A 178 8.02 -3.90 -28.00
C SER A 178 6.71 -3.19 -27.62
N LEU A 179 6.14 -2.43 -28.57
CA LEU A 179 4.85 -1.77 -28.39
C LEU A 179 3.72 -2.78 -28.11
N GLU A 180 3.81 -3.98 -28.68
CA GLU A 180 2.86 -5.08 -28.43
C GLU A 180 2.90 -5.53 -26.97
N ASN A 181 4.07 -5.57 -26.35
CA ASN A 181 4.24 -5.92 -24.94
C ASN A 181 4.15 -4.70 -24.01
N GLY A 182 3.68 -3.57 -24.52
CA GLY A 182 3.35 -2.39 -23.71
C GLY A 182 4.51 -1.45 -23.42
N THR A 183 5.62 -1.48 -24.16
CA THR A 183 6.67 -0.45 -24.05
C THR A 183 7.15 0.05 -25.40
N ASP A 184 7.61 1.30 -25.48
CA ASP A 184 8.19 1.85 -26.70
C ASP A 184 9.70 1.59 -26.78
N PRO A 185 10.18 0.67 -27.66
CA PRO A 185 11.61 0.38 -27.78
C PRO A 185 12.40 1.54 -28.41
N THR A 186 11.75 2.55 -28.98
CA THR A 186 12.44 3.71 -29.57
C THR A 186 12.83 4.76 -28.54
N VAL A 187 12.27 4.70 -27.33
CA VAL A 187 12.62 5.61 -26.24
C VAL A 187 13.99 5.25 -25.67
N SER A 188 14.83 6.26 -25.47
CA SER A 188 16.15 6.15 -24.86
C SER A 188 16.41 7.33 -23.90
N PRO A 189 17.51 7.31 -23.12
CA PRO A 189 17.93 8.47 -22.33
C PRO A 189 18.13 9.77 -23.14
N ASP A 190 18.34 9.66 -24.46
CA ASP A 190 18.46 10.84 -25.34
C ASP A 190 17.09 11.46 -25.67
N THR A 191 16.02 10.65 -25.74
CA THR A 191 14.67 11.13 -26.02
C THR A 191 13.89 11.48 -24.76
N VAL A 192 14.14 10.77 -23.66
CA VAL A 192 13.54 10.99 -22.34
C VAL A 192 14.69 11.15 -21.35
N PRO A 193 15.07 12.40 -21.03
CA PRO A 193 16.28 12.68 -20.27
C PRO A 193 16.31 11.97 -18.91
N PRO A 194 17.50 11.50 -18.47
CA PRO A 194 17.64 10.93 -17.15
C PRO A 194 17.58 12.00 -16.06
N LEU A 195 16.70 11.78 -15.09
CA LEU A 195 16.62 12.56 -13.86
C LEU A 195 17.59 11.99 -12.82
N PRO A 196 18.27 12.83 -12.02
CA PRO A 196 19.12 12.35 -10.94
C PRO A 196 18.34 11.57 -9.89
N SER A 197 18.88 10.42 -9.49
CA SER A 197 18.39 9.67 -8.31
C SER A 197 18.51 10.53 -7.04
N PRO A 198 17.53 10.45 -6.13
CA PRO A 198 17.54 11.28 -4.92
C PRO A 198 18.69 10.86 -4.00
N ASN A 199 19.44 11.84 -3.49
CA ASN A 199 20.37 11.61 -2.40
C ASN A 199 19.62 11.46 -1.06
N ALA A 200 20.33 11.28 0.06
CA ALA A 200 19.71 11.10 1.37
C ALA A 200 18.84 12.30 1.81
N GLU A 201 19.24 13.53 1.50
CA GLU A 201 18.51 14.74 1.86
C GLU A 201 17.20 14.86 1.06
N ILE A 202 17.27 14.67 -0.25
CA ILE A 202 16.10 14.65 -1.14
C ILE A 202 15.15 13.52 -0.78
N SER A 203 15.69 12.34 -0.47
CA SER A 203 14.89 11.18 -0.08
C SER A 203 14.12 11.44 1.20
N ALA A 204 14.78 12.02 2.22
CA ALA A 204 14.13 12.40 3.47
C ALA A 204 13.04 13.45 3.25
N ALA A 205 13.30 14.49 2.46
CA ALA A 205 12.33 15.54 2.17
C ALA A 205 11.10 15.04 1.40
N VAL A 206 11.28 14.15 0.40
CA VAL A 206 10.16 13.53 -0.33
C VAL A 206 9.31 12.65 0.60
N ILE A 207 9.95 11.83 1.45
CA ILE A 207 9.24 10.97 2.41
C ILE A 207 8.48 11.81 3.45
N ASP A 208 9.08 12.89 3.94
CA ASP A 208 8.45 13.79 4.90
C ASP A 208 7.25 14.50 4.28
N LEU A 209 7.41 15.07 3.08
CA LEU A 209 6.32 15.70 2.35
C LEU A 209 5.17 14.71 2.10
N PHE A 210 5.48 13.49 1.65
CA PHE A 210 4.50 12.43 1.49
C PHE A 210 3.71 12.18 2.79
N ASN A 211 4.37 12.13 3.95
CA ASN A 211 3.68 11.93 5.22
C ASN A 211 2.75 13.09 5.61
N ILE A 212 3.03 14.31 5.13
CA ILE A 212 2.21 15.52 5.32
C ILE A 212 1.02 15.55 4.36
N THR A 213 1.20 15.06 3.13
CA THR A 213 0.21 15.17 2.05
C THR A 213 -0.64 13.93 1.85
N LYS A 214 -0.19 12.75 2.29
CA LYS A 214 -0.94 11.49 2.19
C LYS A 214 -2.32 11.62 2.82
N ARG A 215 -3.25 10.81 2.33
CA ARG A 215 -4.59 10.72 2.93
C ARG A 215 -4.49 10.21 4.36
N LYS A 216 -5.20 10.88 5.26
CA LYS A 216 -5.31 10.49 6.68
C LYS A 216 -6.20 9.26 6.78
N ALA A 217 -6.04 8.46 7.83
CA ALA A 217 -6.91 7.31 8.08
C ALA A 217 -8.00 7.61 9.12
N THR A 218 -9.11 6.90 9.01
CA THR A 218 -10.15 6.72 10.02
C THR A 218 -10.28 5.21 10.26
N ILE A 219 -9.98 4.80 11.49
CA ILE A 219 -9.83 3.39 11.83
C ILE A 219 -10.74 3.04 12.99
N ILE A 220 -11.51 1.96 12.85
CA ILE A 220 -12.29 1.40 13.95
C ILE A 220 -11.66 0.06 14.32
N VAL A 221 -11.17 -0.05 15.54
CA VAL A 221 -10.73 -1.32 16.12
C VAL A 221 -11.94 -2.01 16.74
N VAL A 222 -12.23 -3.23 16.29
CA VAL A 222 -13.29 -4.10 16.79
C VAL A 222 -12.63 -5.27 17.49
N LEU A 223 -12.73 -5.30 18.81
CA LEU A 223 -12.00 -6.23 19.66
C LEU A 223 -12.95 -7.22 20.32
N ASP A 224 -12.71 -8.49 20.06
CA ASP A 224 -13.38 -9.60 20.72
C ASP A 224 -12.94 -9.68 22.19
N VAL A 225 -13.91 -9.62 23.09
CA VAL A 225 -13.72 -9.78 24.53
C VAL A 225 -14.60 -10.92 25.08
N SER A 226 -14.97 -11.88 24.24
CA SER A 226 -15.72 -13.07 24.65
C SER A 226 -14.90 -14.00 25.54
N GLY A 227 -15.56 -14.96 26.21
CA GLY A 227 -14.90 -15.92 27.09
C GLY A 227 -13.82 -16.78 26.40
N SER A 228 -13.90 -17.00 25.09
CA SER A 228 -12.85 -17.71 24.33
C SER A 228 -11.52 -16.95 24.27
N MET A 229 -11.54 -15.66 24.58
CA MET A 229 -10.36 -14.79 24.64
C MET A 229 -9.65 -14.82 26.00
N GLU A 230 -10.15 -15.58 26.99
CA GLU A 230 -9.51 -15.69 28.30
C GLU A 230 -8.03 -16.12 28.25
N GLY A 231 -7.28 -15.78 29.31
CA GLY A 231 -5.88 -16.17 29.44
C GLY A 231 -4.93 -15.29 28.63
N ASP A 232 -4.12 -15.91 27.76
CA ASP A 232 -3.08 -15.20 27.01
C ASP A 232 -3.62 -14.50 25.76
N ARG A 233 -4.74 -14.96 25.19
CA ARG A 233 -5.34 -14.35 23.99
C ARG A 233 -5.72 -12.89 24.23
N ILE A 234 -6.49 -12.58 25.28
CA ILE A 234 -6.86 -11.20 25.62
C ILE A 234 -5.64 -10.35 25.97
N LYS A 235 -4.60 -10.91 26.62
CA LYS A 235 -3.36 -10.16 26.89
C LYS A 235 -2.64 -9.77 25.61
N THR A 236 -2.54 -10.71 24.67
CA THR A 236 -1.95 -10.46 23.35
C THR A 236 -2.80 -9.45 22.57
N ALA A 237 -4.12 -9.58 22.58
CA ALA A 237 -5.04 -8.62 21.95
C ALA A 237 -4.85 -7.20 22.50
N ARG A 238 -4.80 -7.02 23.83
CA ARG A 238 -4.54 -5.72 24.47
C ARG A 238 -3.18 -5.15 24.06
N THR A 239 -2.14 -5.97 24.07
CA THR A 239 -0.77 -5.58 23.69
C THR A 239 -0.74 -5.13 22.23
N ALA A 240 -1.32 -5.94 21.35
CA ALA A 240 -1.44 -5.69 19.93
C ALA A 240 -2.16 -4.38 19.62
N THR A 241 -3.31 -4.15 20.25
CA THR A 241 -4.08 -2.92 20.07
C THR A 241 -3.30 -1.70 20.56
N ASN A 242 -2.59 -1.78 21.69
CA ASN A 242 -1.77 -0.68 22.20
C ASN A 242 -0.56 -0.38 21.29
N GLU A 243 0.11 -1.41 20.78
CA GLU A 243 1.21 -1.23 19.81
C GLU A 243 0.71 -0.60 18.52
N PHE A 244 -0.46 -1.03 18.04
CA PHE A 244 -1.12 -0.45 16.88
C PHE A 244 -1.43 1.05 17.08
N PHE A 245 -2.01 1.41 18.22
CA PHE A 245 -2.28 2.81 18.59
C PHE A 245 -1.02 3.67 18.58
N GLY A 246 0.12 3.14 19.05
CA GLY A 246 1.40 3.85 19.06
C GLY A 246 1.98 4.14 17.68
N ARG A 247 1.46 3.52 16.61
CA ARG A 247 1.92 3.73 15.23
C ARG A 247 1.06 4.72 14.46
N LEU A 248 -0.16 4.98 14.90
CA LEU A 248 -1.06 5.90 14.21
C LEU A 248 -0.52 7.33 14.20
N ALA A 249 -0.74 8.04 13.09
CA ALA A 249 -0.38 9.44 13.03
C ALA A 249 -1.32 10.25 13.95
N PRO A 250 -0.84 11.35 14.59
CA PRO A 250 -1.68 12.15 15.49
C PRO A 250 -2.98 12.67 14.87
N ASP A 251 -2.99 12.82 13.55
CA ASP A 251 -4.09 13.33 12.75
C ASP A 251 -5.01 12.26 12.18
N ASP A 252 -4.67 10.96 12.33
CA ASP A 252 -5.59 9.86 12.06
C ASP A 252 -6.74 9.87 13.07
N LYS A 253 -7.89 9.29 12.72
CA LYS A 253 -9.00 9.07 13.65
C LYS A 253 -9.02 7.61 14.07
N VAL A 254 -9.26 7.37 15.35
CA VAL A 254 -9.37 6.03 15.93
C VAL A 254 -10.66 5.89 16.74
N GLY A 255 -11.40 4.83 16.48
CA GLY A 255 -12.53 4.35 17.27
C GLY A 255 -12.23 2.98 17.86
N LEU A 256 -12.90 2.66 18.96
CA LEU A 256 -12.77 1.36 19.64
C LEU A 256 -14.15 0.82 19.98
N ILE A 257 -14.43 -0.36 19.45
CA ILE A 257 -15.61 -1.17 19.71
C ILE A 257 -15.13 -2.47 20.35
N ILE A 258 -15.81 -2.91 21.40
CA ILE A 258 -15.64 -4.24 21.97
C ILE A 258 -16.91 -5.04 21.75
N PHE A 259 -16.79 -6.36 21.67
CA PHE A 259 -17.96 -7.22 21.59
C PHE A 259 -17.78 -8.55 22.32
N ASN A 260 -18.89 -9.03 22.86
CA ASN A 260 -19.10 -10.37 23.40
C ASN A 260 -20.55 -10.78 23.10
N ASP A 261 -21.41 -10.97 24.12
CA ASP A 261 -22.87 -11.05 23.96
C ASP A 261 -23.49 -9.76 23.39
N ASP A 262 -22.86 -8.62 23.67
CA ASP A 262 -23.32 -7.30 23.24
C ASP A 262 -22.18 -6.54 22.53
N VAL A 263 -22.55 -5.64 21.61
CA VAL A 263 -21.60 -4.75 20.92
C VAL A 263 -21.58 -3.38 21.60
N THR A 264 -20.41 -2.96 22.08
CA THR A 264 -20.25 -1.70 22.83
C THR A 264 -19.19 -0.79 22.21
N THR A 265 -19.58 0.43 21.85
CA THR A 265 -18.62 1.49 21.49
C THR A 265 -17.97 2.06 22.74
N LEU A 266 -16.67 1.85 22.90
CA LEU A 266 -15.90 2.51 23.94
C LEU A 266 -15.49 3.92 23.50
N GLN A 267 -15.12 4.09 22.23
CA GLN A 267 -14.66 5.36 21.68
C GLN A 267 -15.18 5.54 20.26
N GLU A 268 -15.88 6.65 20.03
CA GLU A 268 -16.23 7.11 18.69
C GLU A 268 -14.96 7.57 17.93
N PRO A 269 -14.89 7.42 16.60
CA PRO A 269 -13.73 7.85 15.81
C PRO A 269 -13.29 9.28 16.13
N THR A 270 -12.14 9.41 16.79
CA THR A 270 -11.59 10.69 17.27
C THR A 270 -10.12 10.78 16.94
N ARG A 271 -9.58 11.99 16.74
CA ARG A 271 -8.16 12.18 16.43
C ARG A 271 -7.26 11.49 17.47
N VAL A 272 -6.33 10.70 16.98
CA VAL A 272 -5.40 9.89 17.79
C VAL A 272 -4.67 10.76 18.79
N GLY A 273 -4.16 11.93 18.35
CA GLY A 273 -3.44 12.87 19.22
C GLY A 273 -4.25 13.37 20.42
N ASP A 274 -5.58 13.23 20.39
CA ASP A 274 -6.47 13.72 21.44
C ASP A 274 -6.91 12.61 22.42
N VAL A 275 -6.86 11.33 22.03
CA VAL A 275 -7.45 10.22 22.80
C VAL A 275 -6.55 9.01 23.06
N VAL A 276 -5.38 8.90 22.41
CA VAL A 276 -4.58 7.65 22.42
C VAL A 276 -4.15 7.17 23.80
N GLU A 277 -3.81 8.08 24.71
CA GLU A 277 -3.40 7.74 26.08
C GLU A 277 -4.58 7.15 26.88
N GLN A 278 -5.74 7.79 26.82
CA GLN A 278 -6.96 7.31 27.50
C GLN A 278 -7.44 6.00 26.90
N LEU A 279 -7.38 5.85 25.58
CA LEU A 279 -7.72 4.60 24.89
C LEU A 279 -6.83 3.45 25.33
N SER A 280 -5.51 3.67 25.42
CA SER A 280 -4.55 2.64 25.82
C SER A 280 -4.82 2.14 27.26
N GLN A 281 -5.23 3.03 28.16
CA GLN A 281 -5.65 2.66 29.51
C GLN A 281 -6.93 1.83 29.51
N ARG A 282 -7.93 2.20 28.69
CA ARG A 282 -9.19 1.46 28.57
C ARG A 282 -8.96 0.05 28.02
N VAL A 283 -8.14 -0.07 26.97
CA VAL A 283 -7.74 -1.37 26.39
C VAL A 283 -7.05 -2.23 27.44
N SER A 284 -6.13 -1.67 28.21
CA SER A 284 -5.39 -2.41 29.24
C SER A 284 -6.30 -3.05 30.31
N GLY A 285 -7.50 -2.50 30.52
CA GLY A 285 -8.49 -2.99 31.49
C GLY A 285 -9.52 -4.00 30.97
N LEU A 286 -9.50 -4.37 29.67
CA LEU A 286 -10.57 -5.16 29.04
C LEU A 286 -10.58 -6.63 29.44
N VAL A 287 -11.54 -7.08 30.23
CA VAL A 287 -11.65 -8.48 30.67
C VAL A 287 -12.48 -9.29 29.67
N ALA A 288 -12.03 -10.53 29.41
CA ALA A 288 -12.77 -11.49 28.60
C ALA A 288 -13.95 -12.07 29.40
N ASP A 289 -15.15 -12.05 28.83
CA ASP A 289 -16.38 -12.60 29.42
C ASP A 289 -17.48 -12.75 28.37
N GLY A 290 -18.43 -13.65 28.59
CA GLY A 290 -19.63 -13.79 27.75
C GLY A 290 -19.44 -14.65 26.49
N ASN A 291 -20.46 -14.63 25.62
CA ASN A 291 -20.44 -15.30 24.31
C ASN A 291 -19.92 -14.37 23.20
N THR A 292 -20.15 -14.70 21.93
CA THR A 292 -19.57 -14.02 20.77
C THR A 292 -20.63 -13.71 19.69
N ASP A 293 -21.00 -12.43 19.52
CA ASP A 293 -21.81 -11.88 18.40
C ASP A 293 -20.92 -11.20 17.36
N LEU A 294 -20.15 -12.01 16.63
CA LEU A 294 -19.17 -11.55 15.65
C LEU A 294 -19.86 -10.85 14.48
N TYR A 295 -20.91 -11.45 13.93
CA TYR A 295 -21.59 -10.90 12.77
C TYR A 295 -22.33 -9.60 13.10
N GLY A 296 -22.95 -9.51 14.28
CA GLY A 296 -23.52 -8.27 14.79
C GLY A 296 -22.48 -7.18 14.97
N ALA A 297 -21.32 -7.50 15.54
CA ALA A 297 -20.20 -6.57 15.74
C ALA A 297 -19.66 -5.99 14.44
N VAL A 298 -19.42 -6.84 13.43
CA VAL A 298 -18.97 -6.41 12.10
C VAL A 298 -20.00 -5.51 11.43
N CYS A 299 -21.28 -5.89 11.47
CA CYS A 299 -22.37 -5.08 10.93
C CYS A 299 -22.49 -3.72 11.62
N PHE A 300 -22.32 -3.69 12.94
CA PHE A 300 -22.38 -2.46 13.72
C PHE A 300 -21.19 -1.54 13.39
N ALA A 301 -19.98 -2.09 13.35
CA ALA A 301 -18.76 -1.35 12.99
C ALA A 301 -18.83 -0.80 11.56
N ALA A 302 -19.30 -1.58 10.59
CA ALA A 302 -19.47 -1.13 9.20
C ALA A 302 -20.44 0.05 9.10
N LYS A 303 -21.57 0.01 9.83
CA LYS A 303 -22.53 1.14 9.88
C LYS A 303 -21.94 2.38 10.54
N GLN A 304 -21.20 2.20 11.62
CA GLN A 304 -20.53 3.32 12.30
C GLN A 304 -19.45 3.94 11.41
N MET A 305 -18.67 3.12 10.71
CA MET A 305 -17.69 3.58 9.73
C MET A 305 -18.35 4.33 8.58
N ALA A 306 -19.42 3.81 7.99
CA ALA A 306 -20.14 4.47 6.90
C ALA A 306 -20.70 5.83 7.33
N LYS A 307 -21.23 5.93 8.56
CA LYS A 307 -21.67 7.21 9.14
C LYS A 307 -20.50 8.19 9.30
N GLN A 308 -19.34 7.72 9.78
CA GLN A 308 -18.16 8.56 9.94
C GLN A 308 -17.62 9.02 8.58
N GLN A 309 -17.55 8.12 7.60
CA GLN A 309 -17.14 8.43 6.23
C GLN A 309 -18.03 9.51 5.61
N GLN A 310 -19.34 9.40 5.75
CA GLN A 310 -20.26 10.42 5.26
C GLN A 310 -20.02 11.78 5.92
N ALA A 311 -19.79 11.81 7.24
CA ALA A 311 -19.50 13.04 7.97
C ALA A 311 -18.16 13.69 7.55
N ASP A 312 -17.14 12.87 7.29
CA ASP A 312 -15.83 13.31 6.81
C ASP A 312 -15.93 13.89 5.39
N ILE A 313 -16.66 13.22 4.49
CA ILE A 313 -16.96 13.72 3.13
C ILE A 313 -17.70 15.06 3.18
N GLU A 314 -18.72 15.20 4.03
CA GLU A 314 -19.47 16.45 4.21
C GLU A 314 -18.60 17.59 4.76
N ALA A 315 -17.57 17.26 5.54
CA ALA A 315 -16.58 18.22 6.02
C ALA A 315 -15.47 18.52 4.99
N GLY A 316 -15.48 17.88 3.82
CA GLY A 316 -14.42 18.00 2.81
C GLY A 316 -13.11 17.32 3.21
N ASP A 317 -13.15 16.34 4.12
CA ASP A 317 -12.00 15.60 4.62
C ASP A 317 -11.94 14.22 3.96
N SER A 318 -11.11 14.09 2.92
CA SER A 318 -10.90 12.79 2.25
C SER A 318 -9.95 11.93 3.07
N ARG A 319 -10.46 10.81 3.57
CA ARG A 319 -9.74 9.88 4.45
C ARG A 319 -9.79 8.47 3.89
N LEU A 320 -8.89 7.62 4.36
CA LEU A 320 -8.93 6.18 4.15
C LEU A 320 -9.70 5.53 5.32
N TYR A 321 -10.49 4.49 5.05
CA TYR A 321 -11.40 3.89 6.05
C TYR A 321 -11.09 2.42 6.27
N GLY A 322 -10.72 2.07 7.50
CA GLY A 322 -10.33 0.71 7.87
C GLY A 322 -11.00 0.20 9.14
N ILE A 323 -11.47 -1.04 9.11
CA ILE A 323 -11.93 -1.78 10.28
C ILE A 323 -10.89 -2.85 10.60
N ILE A 324 -10.33 -2.81 11.80
CA ILE A 324 -9.44 -3.88 12.28
C ILE A 324 -10.27 -4.77 13.18
N LEU A 325 -10.41 -6.04 12.79
CA LEU A 325 -11.19 -7.02 13.53
C LEU A 325 -10.25 -7.98 14.23
N LEU A 326 -10.21 -7.96 15.56
CA LEU A 326 -9.44 -8.91 16.37
C LEU A 326 -10.43 -9.90 16.96
N SER A 327 -10.44 -11.14 16.45
CA SER A 327 -11.34 -12.20 16.90
C SER A 327 -10.74 -13.57 16.61
N ASP A 328 -11.22 -14.59 17.30
CA ASP A 328 -11.00 -15.99 16.94
C ASP A 328 -12.08 -16.51 15.97
N GLY A 329 -12.98 -15.67 15.45
CA GLY A 329 -13.85 -16.02 14.32
C GLY A 329 -15.05 -16.90 14.68
N GLU A 330 -15.24 -17.26 15.95
CA GLU A 330 -16.44 -17.98 16.38
C GLU A 330 -17.63 -17.01 16.53
N ASP A 331 -18.79 -17.40 16.01
CA ASP A 331 -20.07 -16.72 16.25
C ASP A 331 -20.99 -17.70 16.98
N THR A 332 -21.31 -17.40 18.24
CA THR A 332 -22.00 -18.32 19.16
C THR A 332 -23.38 -17.82 19.57
N VAL A 333 -23.58 -16.51 19.49
CA VAL A 333 -24.85 -15.83 19.76
C VAL A 333 -25.09 -14.74 18.72
N GLY A 334 -26.26 -14.12 18.75
CA GLY A 334 -26.61 -13.07 17.79
C GLY A 334 -27.75 -13.48 16.87
N SER A 335 -28.32 -12.49 16.19
CA SER A 335 -29.45 -12.68 15.28
C SER A 335 -29.07 -12.53 13.81
N VAL A 336 -27.87 -11.98 13.55
CA VAL A 336 -27.33 -11.79 12.22
C VAL A 336 -26.61 -13.08 11.83
N THR A 337 -26.96 -13.63 10.68
CA THR A 337 -26.24 -14.78 10.12
C THR A 337 -25.11 -14.32 9.22
N GLU A 338 -24.10 -15.16 8.98
CA GLU A 338 -23.00 -14.89 8.04
C GLU A 338 -23.52 -14.38 6.68
N ASN A 339 -24.53 -15.06 6.12
CA ASN A 339 -25.15 -14.68 4.85
C ASN A 339 -25.80 -13.28 4.90
N GLN A 340 -26.45 -12.93 6.02
CA GLN A 340 -27.03 -11.60 6.19
C GLN A 340 -25.96 -10.52 6.32
N MET A 341 -24.86 -10.79 7.03
CA MET A 341 -23.73 -9.86 7.14
C MET A 341 -23.15 -9.55 5.75
N PHE A 342 -22.81 -10.57 4.96
CA PHE A 342 -22.29 -10.37 3.61
C PHE A 342 -23.29 -9.70 2.66
N ALA A 343 -24.59 -9.97 2.81
CA ALA A 343 -25.61 -9.40 1.93
C ALA A 343 -26.00 -7.95 2.27
N THR A 344 -25.82 -7.51 3.52
CA THR A 344 -26.42 -6.24 3.99
C THR A 344 -25.46 -5.28 4.67
N CYS A 345 -24.32 -5.75 5.18
CA CYS A 345 -23.40 -4.94 5.96
C CYS A 345 -22.07 -4.70 5.27
N LEU A 346 -21.61 -5.67 4.48
CA LEU A 346 -20.35 -5.59 3.75
C LEU A 346 -20.58 -5.17 2.29
N PRO A 347 -19.60 -4.52 1.65
CA PRO A 347 -19.70 -4.22 0.23
C PRO A 347 -19.76 -5.50 -0.59
N ALA A 348 -20.44 -5.44 -1.74
CA ALA A 348 -20.55 -6.58 -2.65
C ALA A 348 -19.20 -6.93 -3.30
N ASN A 349 -18.35 -5.92 -3.54
CA ASN A 349 -17.00 -6.04 -4.11
C ASN A 349 -16.09 -4.97 -3.51
N ALA A 350 -14.78 -5.15 -3.68
CA ALA A 350 -13.79 -4.17 -3.25
C ALA A 350 -13.90 -2.87 -4.06
N GLU A 351 -14.07 -1.75 -3.36
CA GLU A 351 -14.02 -0.40 -3.94
C GLU A 351 -12.79 0.33 -3.43
N ALA A 352 -12.10 1.14 -4.23
CA ALA A 352 -10.87 1.81 -3.78
C ALA A 352 -11.09 2.67 -2.52
N ASP A 353 -12.10 3.55 -2.54
CA ASP A 353 -12.47 4.41 -1.40
C ASP A 353 -13.44 3.74 -0.43
N GLY A 354 -13.71 2.45 -0.62
CA GLY A 354 -14.59 1.67 0.24
C GLY A 354 -13.93 1.31 1.57
N VAL A 355 -14.76 0.99 2.56
CA VAL A 355 -14.30 0.53 3.87
C VAL A 355 -13.55 -0.81 3.72
N LYS A 356 -12.31 -0.86 4.21
CA LYS A 356 -11.47 -2.05 4.21
C LYS A 356 -11.58 -2.78 5.55
N ILE A 357 -11.62 -4.11 5.52
CA ILE A 357 -11.63 -4.94 6.74
C ILE A 357 -10.33 -5.71 6.82
N PHE A 358 -9.65 -5.62 7.96
CA PHE A 358 -8.39 -6.28 8.26
C PHE A 358 -8.56 -7.19 9.50
N PRO A 359 -8.98 -8.45 9.29
CA PRO A 359 -9.08 -9.41 10.37
C PRO A 359 -7.71 -9.86 10.87
N ILE A 360 -7.58 -10.01 12.18
CA ILE A 360 -6.44 -10.59 12.88
C ILE A 360 -6.97 -11.82 13.61
N ALA A 361 -6.66 -13.00 13.07
CA ALA A 361 -7.15 -14.27 13.58
C ALA A 361 -6.36 -14.69 14.83
N PHE A 362 -7.03 -14.84 15.97
CA PHE A 362 -6.42 -15.29 17.22
C PHE A 362 -6.54 -16.80 17.42
N GLY A 363 -5.40 -17.50 17.26
CA GLY A 363 -5.28 -18.93 17.49
C GLY A 363 -5.60 -19.79 16.27
N GLU A 364 -5.10 -21.03 16.28
CA GLU A 364 -5.26 -21.98 15.15
C GLU A 364 -6.70 -22.48 14.99
N ALA A 365 -7.52 -22.37 16.03
CA ALA A 365 -8.93 -22.77 16.00
C ALA A 365 -9.84 -21.73 15.35
N ALA A 366 -9.29 -20.59 14.92
CA ALA A 366 -10.10 -19.53 14.37
C ALA A 366 -10.77 -19.93 13.06
N ASP A 367 -12.00 -19.47 12.82
CA ASP A 367 -12.65 -19.61 11.52
C ASP A 367 -11.97 -18.69 10.50
N GLN A 368 -10.84 -19.15 9.96
CA GLN A 368 -10.05 -18.38 9.01
C GLN A 368 -10.77 -18.18 7.68
N ASP A 369 -11.69 -19.08 7.31
CA ASP A 369 -12.41 -18.99 6.04
C ASP A 369 -13.36 -17.79 6.05
N VAL A 370 -14.13 -17.60 7.13
CA VAL A 370 -15.03 -16.44 7.24
C VAL A 370 -14.27 -15.13 7.33
N LEU A 371 -13.18 -15.09 8.11
CA LEU A 371 -12.32 -13.90 8.25
C LEU A 371 -11.64 -13.55 6.92
N LEU A 372 -11.08 -14.54 6.23
CA LEU A 372 -10.47 -14.33 4.91
C LEU A 372 -11.50 -13.80 3.91
N ARG A 373 -12.73 -14.32 3.93
CA ARG A 373 -13.80 -13.86 3.05
C ARG A 373 -14.18 -12.40 3.33
N MET A 374 -14.26 -11.98 4.60
CA MET A 374 -14.50 -10.56 4.97
C MET A 374 -13.41 -9.64 4.42
N ALA A 375 -12.14 -10.06 4.54
CA ALA A 375 -11.01 -9.32 3.99
C ALA A 375 -11.11 -9.20 2.46
N GLN A 376 -11.38 -10.30 1.76
CA GLN A 376 -11.46 -10.32 0.29
C GLN A 376 -12.57 -9.43 -0.27
N VAL A 377 -13.79 -9.51 0.28
CA VAL A 377 -14.93 -8.71 -0.26
C VAL A 377 -14.75 -7.20 -0.04
N SER A 378 -14.03 -6.81 1.01
CA SER A 378 -13.71 -5.41 1.28
C SER A 378 -12.45 -4.92 0.55
N GLY A 379 -11.63 -5.84 0.02
CA GLY A 379 -10.31 -5.56 -0.53
C GLY A 379 -9.25 -5.28 0.54
N GLY A 380 -9.48 -5.74 1.76
CA GLY A 380 -8.48 -5.80 2.84
C GLY A 380 -7.67 -7.09 2.82
N ARG A 381 -7.03 -7.40 3.95
CA ARG A 381 -6.19 -8.60 4.11
C ARG A 381 -6.35 -9.17 5.52
N MET A 382 -6.33 -10.50 5.62
CA MET A 382 -6.28 -11.22 6.89
C MET A 382 -4.84 -11.37 7.37
N PHE A 383 -4.64 -11.24 8.67
CA PHE A 383 -3.37 -11.47 9.36
C PHE A 383 -3.54 -12.52 10.46
N SER A 384 -2.43 -13.13 10.86
CA SER A 384 -2.38 -14.01 12.02
C SER A 384 -2.01 -13.21 13.27
N ALA A 385 -2.44 -13.66 14.45
CA ALA A 385 -2.06 -13.04 15.71
C ALA A 385 -0.63 -13.40 16.17
N ASP A 386 0.38 -13.07 15.36
CA ASP A 386 1.78 -13.08 15.77
C ASP A 386 2.30 -11.66 16.04
N PRO A 387 3.34 -11.46 16.88
CA PRO A 387 3.88 -10.14 17.20
C PRO A 387 4.35 -9.34 15.98
N ASP A 388 4.83 -10.02 14.94
CA ASP A 388 5.30 -9.38 13.70
C ASP A 388 4.12 -8.91 12.82
N SER A 389 2.98 -9.56 12.94
CA SER A 389 1.76 -9.31 12.16
C SER A 389 1.08 -8.01 12.55
N ILE A 390 1.20 -7.53 13.79
CA ILE A 390 0.64 -6.22 14.20
C ILE A 390 1.39 -5.08 13.51
N SER A 391 2.72 -5.20 13.42
CA SER A 391 3.54 -4.28 12.63
C SER A 391 3.13 -4.30 11.16
N ASN A 392 2.84 -5.49 10.64
CA ASN A 392 2.35 -5.66 9.27
C ASN A 392 0.94 -5.12 9.05
N VAL A 393 0.02 -5.20 10.03
CA VAL A 393 -1.33 -4.62 9.94
C VAL A 393 -1.23 -3.11 9.79
N TYR A 394 -0.44 -2.44 10.64
CA TYR A 394 -0.23 -1.00 10.50
C TYR A 394 0.38 -0.65 9.15
N LEU A 395 1.43 -1.38 8.72
CA LEU A 395 2.03 -1.15 7.40
C LEU A 395 1.01 -1.38 6.28
N SER A 396 0.11 -2.35 6.40
CA SER A 396 -0.96 -2.55 5.43
C SER A 396 -2.02 -1.46 5.49
N ILE A 397 -2.22 -0.80 6.62
CA ILE A 397 -3.15 0.32 6.69
C ILE A 397 -2.50 1.61 6.16
N SER A 398 -1.24 1.85 6.52
CA SER A 398 -0.48 3.03 6.09
C SER A 398 0.04 2.93 4.66
N ALA A 399 0.20 1.72 4.13
CA ALA A 399 0.80 1.43 2.83
C ALA A 399 -0.02 0.46 1.97
N GLU A 400 -1.22 0.05 2.36
CA GLU A 400 -2.16 -0.73 1.52
C GLU A 400 -3.63 -0.26 1.66
N GLN A 401 -3.90 0.94 2.18
CA GLN A 401 -5.21 1.56 1.97
C GLN A 401 -5.22 2.37 0.69
#